data_AF-A0A2L0ELT9-F1
#
_entry.id   AF-A0A2L0ELT9-F1
#
_cell.length_a   1.000
_cell.length_b   1.000
_cell.length_c   1.000
_cell.angle_alpha   90.00
_cell.angle_beta   90.00
_cell.angle_gamma   90.00
#
_symmetry.space_group_name_H-M   'P 1'
#
loop_
_entity.id
_entity.type
_entity.pdbx_description
1 polymer ?
#
loop_
_entity_poly.entity_id
_entity_poly.type
_entity_poly.pdbx_seq_one_letter_code
_entity_poly.pdbx_strand_id
1 'polypeptide(L)'
;MSTLRFVIQIVLGIALPLALQRWDRRRLTPEQRASCWNGATWGAALYAFGPLSMLGWFWVTRGVQHGRSGVLGRRARAWRRLKALGLGAASTAAIVGAMTALDSLLASALGLPPDPPGP
;
A
#
# COMPACT_ATOMS: atom_id res chain seq x y z
N MET A 1 12.30 3.55 21.62
CA MET A 1 10.92 3.80 21.09
C MET A 1 10.00 4.31 22.19
N SER A 2 9.58 5.58 22.13
CA SER A 2 8.49 6.08 23.00
C SER A 2 7.17 5.44 22.59
N THR A 3 6.30 5.08 23.55
CA THR A 3 4.95 4.52 23.29
C THR A 3 4.16 5.39 22.31
N LEU A 4 4.33 6.71 22.37
CA LEU A 4 3.69 7.64 21.43
C LEU A 4 4.16 7.44 19.99
N ARG A 5 5.48 7.34 19.75
CA ARG A 5 6.05 7.09 18.41
C ARG A 5 5.55 5.75 17.86
N PHE A 6 5.52 4.72 18.69
CA PHE A 6 5.02 3.40 18.30
C PHE A 6 3.53 3.44 17.89
N VAL A 7 2.68 4.07 18.70
CA VAL A 7 1.25 4.23 18.37
C VAL A 7 1.06 5.02 17.09
N ILE A 8 1.79 6.12 16.90
CA ILE A 8 1.74 6.92 15.67
C ILE A 8 2.13 6.06 14.46
N GLN A 9 3.19 5.25 14.55
CA GLN A 9 3.62 4.39 13.46
C GLN A 9 2.57 3.31 13.11
N ILE A 10 1.95 2.68 14.11
CA ILE A 10 0.85 1.72 13.86
C ILE A 10 -0.30 2.41 13.14
N VAL A 11 -0.74 3.56 13.67
CA VAL A 11 -1.88 4.29 13.12
C VAL A 11 -1.60 4.71 11.68
N LEU A 12 -0.41 5.24 11.39
CA LEU A 12 -0.03 5.65 10.04
C LEU A 12 0.17 4.46 9.09
N GLY A 13 0.70 3.34 9.60
CA GLY A 13 0.85 2.09 8.87
C GLY A 13 -0.48 1.54 8.35
N ILE A 14 -1.60 1.89 8.98
CA ILE A 14 -2.96 1.54 8.54
C ILE A 14 -3.60 2.69 7.77
N ALA A 15 -3.52 3.92 8.29
CA ALA A 15 -4.23 5.07 7.77
C ALA A 15 -3.70 5.51 6.39
N LEU A 16 -2.39 5.50 6.18
CA LEU A 16 -1.79 5.92 4.89
C LEU A 16 -2.19 4.97 3.76
N PRO A 17 -2.02 3.63 3.87
CA PRO A 17 -2.51 2.72 2.84
C PRO A 17 -4.02 2.81 2.65
N LEU A 18 -4.81 2.90 3.73
CA LEU A 18 -6.26 3.02 3.62
C LEU A 18 -6.69 4.28 2.86
N ALA A 19 -6.08 5.43 3.16
CA ALA A 19 -6.36 6.69 2.49
C ALA A 19 -6.01 6.60 1.00
N LEU A 20 -4.83 6.07 0.67
CA LEU A 20 -4.38 5.91 -0.70
C LEU A 20 -5.27 4.93 -1.48
N GLN A 21 -5.64 3.80 -0.88
CA GLN A 21 -6.53 2.81 -1.49
C GLN A 21 -7.95 3.36 -1.67
N ARG A 22 -8.47 4.15 -0.72
CA ARG A 22 -9.76 4.85 -0.87
C ARG A 22 -9.74 5.86 -2.01
N TRP A 23 -8.67 6.65 -2.10
CA TRP A 23 -8.47 7.61 -3.18
C TRP A 23 -8.34 6.91 -4.54
N ASP A 24 -7.52 5.87 -4.61
CA ASP A 24 -7.31 5.06 -5.81
C ASP A 24 -8.62 4.40 -6.28
N ARG A 25 -9.39 3.82 -5.35
CA ARG A 25 -10.69 3.18 -5.64
C ARG A 25 -11.67 4.09 -6.37
N ARG A 26 -11.64 5.40 -6.07
CA ARG A 26 -12.51 6.40 -6.74
C ARG A 26 -12.14 6.60 -8.21
N ARG A 27 -10.88 6.33 -8.59
CA ARG A 27 -10.34 6.49 -9.95
C ARG A 27 -10.38 5.19 -10.77
N LEU A 28 -10.76 4.06 -10.16
CA LEU A 28 -10.88 2.77 -10.84
C LEU A 28 -12.10 2.72 -11.75
N THR A 29 -11.96 2.02 -12.88
CA THR A 29 -13.10 1.69 -13.74
C THR A 29 -14.06 0.74 -13.02
N PRO A 30 -15.33 0.63 -13.46
CA PRO A 30 -16.31 -0.28 -12.85
C PRO A 30 -15.82 -1.73 -12.74
N GLU A 31 -15.13 -2.25 -13.77
CA GLU A 31 -14.63 -3.63 -13.81
C GLU A 31 -13.49 -3.85 -12.81
N GLN A 32 -12.60 -2.87 -12.67
CA GLN A 32 -11.54 -2.89 -11.67
C GLN A 32 -12.11 -2.81 -10.25
N ARG A 33 -13.16 -2.01 -10.08
CA ARG A 33 -13.87 -1.86 -8.81
C ARG A 33 -14.60 -3.13 -8.41
N ALA A 34 -15.17 -3.86 -9.36
CA ALA A 34 -15.80 -5.16 -9.14
C ALA A 34 -14.80 -6.21 -8.66
N SER A 35 -13.53 -6.06 -9.02
CA SER A 35 -12.45 -6.96 -8.58
C SER A 35 -11.94 -6.61 -7.17
N CYS A 36 -12.26 -5.43 -6.62
CA CYS A 36 -11.73 -4.98 -5.32
C CYS A 36 -12.15 -5.88 -4.16
N TRP A 37 -11.33 -5.89 -3.12
CA TRP A 37 -11.66 -6.52 -1.85
C TRP A 37 -12.97 -5.96 -1.25
N ASN A 38 -13.73 -6.84 -0.62
CA ASN A 38 -14.84 -6.44 0.24
C ASN A 38 -14.30 -5.80 1.53
N GLY A 39 -15.17 -5.20 2.35
CA GLY A 39 -14.75 -4.49 3.57
C GLY A 39 -13.92 -5.36 4.52
N ALA A 40 -14.27 -6.64 4.68
CA ALA A 40 -13.58 -7.56 5.57
C ALA A 40 -12.18 -7.94 5.06
N THR A 41 -12.05 -8.34 3.78
CA THR A 41 -10.73 -8.66 3.19
C THR A 41 -9.84 -7.42 3.12
N TRP A 42 -10.43 -6.26 2.88
CA TRP A 42 -9.71 -5.00 2.87
C TRP A 42 -9.15 -4.64 4.26
N GLY A 43 -9.99 -4.75 5.29
CA GLY A 43 -9.58 -4.53 6.68
C GLY A 43 -8.50 -5.52 7.14
N ALA A 44 -8.69 -6.81 6.83
CA ALA A 44 -7.71 -7.84 7.14
C ALA A 44 -6.36 -7.59 6.47
N ALA A 45 -6.35 -7.18 5.20
CA ALA A 45 -5.13 -6.87 4.48
C ALA A 45 -4.38 -5.67 5.10
N LEU A 46 -5.11 -4.63 5.50
CA LEU A 46 -4.54 -3.46 6.16
C LEU A 46 -3.97 -3.79 7.55
N TYR A 47 -4.70 -4.56 8.35
CA TYR A 47 -4.26 -4.94 9.69
C TYR A 47 -3.03 -5.85 9.65
N ALA A 48 -3.04 -6.88 8.80
CA ALA A 48 -1.98 -7.88 8.77
C ALA A 48 -0.71 -7.40 8.04
N PHE A 49 -0.86 -6.56 7.01
CA PHE A 49 0.24 -6.21 6.11
C PHE A 49 0.57 -4.71 6.07
N GLY A 50 -0.27 -3.84 6.62
CA GLY A 50 -0.04 -2.39 6.63
C GLY A 50 0.33 -1.86 5.23
N PRO A 51 1.50 -1.23 5.04
CA PRO A 51 1.96 -0.77 3.73
C PRO A 51 2.06 -1.86 2.66
N LEU A 52 2.43 -3.09 3.02
CA LEU A 52 2.57 -4.19 2.05
C LEU A 52 1.24 -4.60 1.41
N SER A 53 0.10 -4.23 2.02
CA SER A 53 -1.23 -4.42 1.43
C SER A 53 -1.38 -3.75 0.06
N MET A 54 -0.56 -2.73 -0.26
CA MET A 54 -0.55 -2.08 -1.56
C MET A 54 -0.21 -3.05 -2.70
N LEU A 55 0.65 -4.04 -2.47
CA LEU A 55 0.94 -5.07 -3.48
C LEU A 55 -0.31 -5.84 -3.88
N GLY A 56 -1.05 -6.34 -2.89
CA GLY A 56 -2.32 -7.03 -3.10
C GLY A 56 -3.37 -6.13 -3.74
N TRP A 57 -3.47 -4.87 -3.29
CA TRP A 57 -4.41 -3.89 -3.83
C TRP A 57 -4.22 -3.66 -5.34
N PHE A 58 -2.99 -3.34 -5.76
CA PHE A 58 -2.70 -3.10 -7.17
C PHE A 58 -2.79 -4.37 -8.01
N TRP A 59 -2.41 -5.52 -7.46
CA TRP A 59 -2.59 -6.82 -8.12
C TRP A 59 -4.04 -7.11 -8.45
N VAL A 60 -4.92 -6.96 -7.46
CA VAL A 60 -6.35 -7.29 -7.59
C VAL A 60 -7.08 -6.29 -8.49
N THR A 61 -6.72 -5.00 -8.40
CA THR A 61 -7.37 -3.95 -9.21
C THR A 61 -6.88 -3.89 -10.66
N ARG A 62 -5.65 -4.34 -10.96
CA ARG A 62 -5.02 -4.12 -12.28
C ARG A 62 -4.29 -5.35 -12.86
N GLY A 63 -3.82 -6.26 -12.04
CA GLY A 63 -3.14 -7.50 -12.46
C GLY A 63 -4.09 -8.62 -12.87
N VAL A 64 -5.30 -8.64 -12.30
CA VAL A 64 -6.30 -9.70 -12.46
C VAL A 64 -7.61 -9.11 -13.01
N GLN A 65 -7.64 -8.74 -14.29
CA GLN A 65 -8.89 -8.35 -14.96
C GLN A 65 -9.53 -9.57 -15.65
N HIS A 66 -10.72 -9.97 -15.21
CA HIS A 66 -11.40 -11.19 -15.69
C HIS A 66 -12.21 -11.02 -16.99
N GLY A 67 -12.50 -9.79 -17.44
CA GLY A 67 -13.44 -9.55 -18.55
C GLY A 67 -12.85 -9.21 -19.94
N ARG A 68 -11.55 -8.87 -20.06
CA ARG A 68 -10.93 -8.41 -21.33
C ARG A 68 -10.00 -9.43 -21.98
N SER A 69 -10.12 -10.68 -21.54
CA SER A 69 -9.13 -11.76 -21.68
C SER A 69 -9.03 -12.35 -23.09
N GLY A 70 -10.05 -12.16 -23.94
CA GLY A 70 -10.15 -12.84 -25.23
C GLY A 70 -9.18 -12.35 -26.32
N VAL A 71 -8.71 -11.09 -26.24
CA VAL A 71 -8.02 -10.44 -27.38
C VAL A 71 -6.54 -10.11 -27.11
N LEU A 72 -6.12 -10.00 -25.84
CA LEU A 72 -4.77 -9.53 -25.50
C LEU A 72 -3.77 -10.69 -25.34
N GLY A 73 -2.72 -10.70 -26.16
CA GLY A 73 -1.68 -11.73 -26.15
C GLY A 73 -0.96 -11.93 -24.79
N ARG A 74 -0.32 -13.09 -24.61
CA ARG A 74 0.39 -13.50 -23.38
C ARG A 74 1.33 -12.41 -22.82
N ARG A 75 2.07 -11.73 -23.71
CA ARG A 75 3.02 -10.66 -23.36
C ARG A 75 2.34 -9.43 -22.74
N ALA A 76 1.18 -9.01 -23.26
CA ALA A 76 0.42 -7.88 -22.72
C ALA A 76 -0.18 -8.19 -21.34
N ARG A 77 -0.50 -9.45 -21.05
CA ARG A 77 -0.91 -9.89 -19.70
C ARG A 77 0.25 -9.87 -18.72
N ALA A 78 1.40 -10.41 -19.11
CA ALA A 78 2.61 -10.38 -18.29
C ALA A 78 3.04 -8.95 -17.95
N TRP A 79 3.05 -8.05 -18.93
CA TRP A 79 3.42 -6.64 -18.72
C TRP A 79 2.46 -5.91 -17.76
N ARG A 80 1.15 -6.19 -17.83
CA ARG A 80 0.17 -5.62 -16.88
C ARG A 80 0.39 -6.10 -15.46
N ARG A 81 0.65 -7.40 -15.28
CA ARG A 81 0.99 -7.99 -13.97
C ARG A 81 2.24 -7.37 -13.39
N LEU A 82 3.30 -7.23 -14.20
CA LEU A 82 4.53 -6.54 -13.81
C LEU A 82 4.28 -5.08 -13.42
N LYS A 83 3.51 -4.34 -14.23
CA LYS A 83 3.13 -2.95 -13.90
C LYS A 83 2.34 -2.86 -12.60
N ALA A 84 1.40 -3.77 -12.36
CA ALA A 84 0.62 -3.80 -11.13
C ALA A 84 1.50 -4.06 -9.90
N LEU A 85 2.40 -5.04 -9.97
CA LEU A 85 3.36 -5.33 -8.91
C LEU A 85 4.33 -4.15 -8.70
N GLY A 86 4.84 -3.56 -9.78
CA GLY A 86 5.72 -2.40 -9.72
C GLY A 86 5.06 -1.19 -9.05
N LEU A 87 3.80 -0.90 -9.40
CA LEU A 87 3.02 0.16 -8.73
C LEU A 87 2.76 -0.15 -7.26
N GLY A 88 2.46 -1.41 -6.93
CA GLY A 88 2.30 -1.85 -5.54
C GLY A 88 3.58 -1.71 -4.72
N ALA A 89 4.72 -2.11 -5.28
CA ALA A 89 6.02 -1.99 -4.64
C ALA A 89 6.42 -0.52 -4.48
N ALA A 90 6.27 0.29 -5.53
CA ALA A 90 6.55 1.72 -5.48
C ALA A 90 5.66 2.44 -4.44
N SER A 91 4.38 2.09 -4.37
CA SER A 91 3.46 2.67 -3.39
C SER A 91 3.79 2.25 -1.96
N THR A 92 4.16 0.98 -1.76
CA THR A 92 4.65 0.48 -0.47
C THR A 92 5.88 1.27 -0.03
N ALA A 93 6.88 1.38 -0.92
CA ALA A 93 8.12 2.10 -0.64
C ALA A 93 7.87 3.58 -0.34
N ALA A 94 6.96 4.23 -1.07
CA ALA A 94 6.59 5.62 -0.82
C ALA A 94 5.94 5.82 0.55
N ILE A 95 5.04 4.92 0.96
CA ILE A 95 4.42 4.97 2.29
C ILE A 95 5.46 4.75 3.38
N VAL A 96 6.29 3.72 3.25
CA VAL A 96 7.38 3.45 4.21
C VAL A 96 8.33 4.65 4.30
N GLY A 97 8.75 5.21 3.16
CA GLY A 97 9.59 6.41 3.13
C GLY A 97 8.94 7.61 3.81
N ALA A 98 7.63 7.83 3.62
CA ALA A 98 6.90 8.89 4.30
C ALA A 98 6.82 8.66 5.82
N MET A 99 6.63 7.41 6.26
CA MET A 99 6.64 7.04 7.67
C MET A 99 8.02 7.26 8.29
N THR A 100 9.10 6.84 7.62
CA THR A 100 10.48 7.07 8.05
C THR A 100 10.80 8.56 8.13
N ALA A 101 10.39 9.35 7.14
CA ALA A 101 10.59 10.80 7.14
C ALA A 101 9.87 11.47 8.31
N LEU A 102 8.61 11.08 8.58
CA LEU A 102 7.87 11.62 9.72
C LEU A 102 8.49 11.23 11.06
N ASP A 103 8.95 9.98 11.20
CA ASP A 103 9.59 9.51 12.41
C ASP A 103 10.90 10.29 12.69
N SER A 104 11.70 10.53 11.65
CA SER A 104 12.89 11.40 11.74
C SER A 104 12.54 12.83 12.14
N LEU A 105 11.50 13.41 11.56
CA LEU A 105 11.03 14.76 11.92
C LEU A 105 10.55 14.85 13.36
N LEU A 106 9.81 13.84 13.83
CA LEU A 106 9.35 13.77 15.22
C LEU A 106 10.53 13.60 16.19
N ALA A 107 11.52 12.78 15.85
CA ALA A 107 12.73 12.62 16.65
C ALA A 107 13.48 13.96 16.76
N SER A 108 13.67 14.66 15.63
CA SER A 108 14.30 15.98 15.61
C SER A 108 13.52 17.02 16.43
N ALA A 109 12.19 17.08 16.28
CA ALA A 109 11.34 18.04 16.97
C ALA A 109 11.28 17.81 18.49
N LEU A 110 11.38 16.57 18.93
CA LEU A 110 11.34 16.18 20.35
C LEU A 110 12.74 16.16 21.00
N GLY A 111 13.80 16.50 20.26
CA GLY A 111 15.18 16.44 20.75
C GLY A 111 15.64 15.02 21.12
N LEU A 112 14.99 14.00 20.55
CA LEU A 112 15.33 12.61 20.81
C LEU A 112 16.50 12.20 19.91
N PRO A 113 17.51 11.49 20.45
CA PRO A 113 18.58 10.94 19.61
C PRO A 113 17.98 9.98 18.57
N PRO A 114 18.54 9.91 17.35
CA PRO A 114 18.14 8.90 16.37
C PRO A 114 18.31 7.52 17.00
N ASP A 115 17.33 6.63 16.80
CA ASP A 115 17.44 5.27 17.33
C ASP A 115 18.76 4.66 16.84
N PRO A 116 19.55 4.00 17.71
CA PRO A 116 20.77 3.34 17.29
C PRO A 116 20.43 2.31 16.20
N PRO A 117 21.36 2.04 15.25
CA PRO A 117 21.17 0.93 14.33
C PRO A 117 20.85 -0.33 15.15
N GLY A 118 19.74 -0.98 14.82
CA GLY A 118 19.35 -2.23 15.47
C GLY A 118 20.46 -3.28 15.36
N PRO A 119 20.43 -4.32 16.22
CA PRO A 119 21.43 -5.38 16.20
C PRO A 119 21.58 -6.06 14.84
#